data_AF-A0A358TZJ8-F1
#
_entry.id   AF-A0A358TZJ8-F1
#
_cell.length_a   1.000
_cell.length_b   1.000
_cell.length_c   1.000
_cell.angle_alpha   90.00
_cell.angle_beta   90.00
_cell.angle_gamma   90.00
#
_symmetry.space_group_name_H-M   'P 1'
#
loop_
_entity.id
_entity.type
_entity.pdbx_description
1 polymer ?
#
loop_
_entity_poly.entity_id
_entity_poly.type
_entity_poly.pdbx_seq_one_letter_code
_entity_poly.pdbx_strand_id
1 'polypeptide(L)'
;MGKIICLIGKSSSGKDTIFNELKRDKDLNLKPIIPYTTRPKRSNEINGVQYEFINQESLETYDQAGLIIEKRAYNTVNGLWVYCTIDDGQIQLEHENYIIIGTLEGYKHLAGYFGTPNVVPIYINLEDEIRLERAIHREKQQLKPNYQELCRRFLADSVDFGDDKLTHYGITNSYDNKDLTECLTKIKRDLQTLLKL
;
A
#
# COMPACT_ATOMS: atom_id res chain seq x y z
N MET A 1 -3.33 -0.16 -22.54
CA MET A 1 -2.39 -0.33 -21.41
C MET A 1 -3.17 -0.13 -20.14
N GLY A 2 -3.14 -1.13 -19.27
CA GLY A 2 -3.79 -1.13 -17.97
C GLY A 2 -3.13 -0.17 -16.99
N LYS A 3 -3.72 -0.11 -15.80
CA LYS A 3 -3.34 0.82 -14.72
C LYS A 3 -2.96 0.07 -13.46
N ILE A 4 -2.00 0.61 -12.71
CA ILE A 4 -1.71 0.22 -11.34
C ILE A 4 -2.36 1.25 -10.42
N ILE A 5 -3.37 0.83 -9.68
CA ILE A 5 -4.02 1.64 -8.66
C ILE A 5 -3.21 1.51 -7.36
N CYS A 6 -2.49 2.57 -6.99
CA CYS A 6 -1.66 2.61 -5.79
C CYS A 6 -2.45 3.25 -4.65
N LEU A 7 -3.01 2.43 -3.76
CA LEU A 7 -3.65 2.90 -2.54
C LEU A 7 -2.58 3.34 -1.54
N ILE A 8 -2.58 4.63 -1.22
CA ILE A 8 -1.67 5.25 -0.27
C ILE A 8 -2.49 5.89 0.84
N GLY A 9 -1.92 5.96 2.03
CA GLY A 9 -2.63 6.54 3.17
C GLY A 9 -1.95 6.22 4.48
N LYS A 10 -2.13 7.13 5.42
CA LYS A 10 -1.61 6.99 6.78
C LYS A 10 -2.15 5.71 7.45
N SER A 11 -1.48 5.18 8.47
CA SER A 11 -1.93 3.99 9.19
C SER A 11 -3.33 4.20 9.79
N SER A 12 -4.13 3.13 9.81
CA SER A 12 -5.53 3.15 10.29
C SER A 12 -6.51 4.03 9.51
N SER A 13 -6.15 4.52 8.31
CA SER A 13 -7.09 5.23 7.42
C SER A 13 -8.13 4.31 6.76
N GLY A 14 -7.96 2.99 6.83
CA GLY A 14 -8.88 1.99 6.24
C GLY A 14 -8.52 1.52 4.83
N LYS A 15 -7.33 1.88 4.32
CA LYS A 15 -6.82 1.45 3.01
C LYS A 15 -6.85 -0.07 2.80
N ASP A 16 -6.57 -0.88 3.82
CA ASP A 16 -6.61 -2.34 3.71
C ASP A 16 -8.04 -2.87 3.47
N THR A 17 -9.04 -2.27 4.12
CA THR A 17 -10.45 -2.62 3.88
C THR A 17 -10.86 -2.21 2.47
N ILE A 18 -10.53 -0.99 2.06
CA ILE A 18 -10.81 -0.47 0.72
C ILE A 18 -10.14 -1.33 -0.35
N PHE A 19 -8.87 -1.70 -0.16
CA PHE A 19 -8.13 -2.60 -1.05
C PHE A 19 -8.89 -3.91 -1.29
N ASN A 20 -9.35 -4.55 -0.21
CA ASN A 20 -10.05 -5.83 -0.30
C ASN A 20 -11.39 -5.70 -1.03
N GLU A 21 -12.13 -4.62 -0.80
CA GLU A 21 -13.41 -4.37 -1.49
C GLU A 21 -13.22 -4.07 -2.98
N LEU A 22 -12.22 -3.25 -3.35
CA LEU A 22 -11.92 -2.96 -4.74
C LEU A 22 -11.36 -4.18 -5.50
N LYS A 23 -10.52 -4.99 -4.84
CA LYS A 23 -10.00 -6.25 -5.40
C LYS A 23 -11.12 -7.27 -5.68
N ARG A 24 -12.18 -7.28 -4.87
CA ARG A 24 -13.33 -8.20 -5.03
C ARG A 24 -14.33 -7.73 -6.07
N ASP A 25 -14.25 -6.47 -6.47
CA ASP A 25 -15.14 -5.89 -7.45
C ASP A 25 -14.83 -6.42 -8.86
N LYS A 26 -15.75 -7.23 -9.39
CA LYS A 26 -15.59 -7.88 -10.70
C LYS A 26 -15.66 -6.89 -11.85
N ASP A 27 -16.33 -5.76 -11.67
CA ASP A 27 -16.45 -4.76 -12.73
C ASP A 27 -15.12 -4.04 -12.91
N LEU A 28 -14.41 -3.76 -11.81
CA LEU A 28 -13.07 -3.16 -11.85
C LEU A 28 -11.98 -4.15 -12.31
N ASN A 29 -12.16 -5.45 -12.04
CA ASN A 29 -11.25 -6.54 -12.41
C ASN A 29 -9.77 -6.24 -12.09
N LEU A 30 -9.50 -5.79 -10.86
CA LEU A 30 -8.15 -5.41 -10.42
C LEU A 30 -7.39 -6.61 -9.85
N LYS A 31 -6.22 -6.92 -10.42
CA LYS A 31 -5.32 -7.94 -9.87
C LYS A 31 -4.45 -7.36 -8.75
N PRO A 32 -4.35 -8.01 -7.58
CA PRO A 32 -3.45 -7.54 -6.53
C PRO A 32 -1.99 -7.73 -6.96
N ILE A 33 -1.15 -6.72 -6.74
CA ILE A 33 0.30 -6.89 -6.75
C ILE A 33 0.70 -7.33 -5.35
N ILE A 34 1.46 -8.42 -5.25
CA ILE A 34 1.92 -8.99 -3.98
C ILE A 34 3.36 -8.53 -3.75
N PRO A 35 3.60 -7.57 -2.82
CA PRO A 35 4.95 -7.16 -2.48
C PRO A 35 5.69 -8.25 -1.68
N TYR A 36 7.01 -8.12 -1.62
CA TYR A 36 7.90 -9.03 -0.93
C TYR A 36 8.36 -8.44 0.41
N THR A 37 8.69 -9.29 1.37
CA THR A 37 9.32 -8.84 2.62
C THR A 37 10.23 -9.89 3.25
N THR A 38 11.28 -9.43 3.94
CA THR A 38 12.14 -10.27 4.79
C THR A 38 11.67 -10.36 6.24
N ARG A 39 10.59 -9.63 6.60
CA ARG A 39 9.99 -9.74 7.93
C ARG A 39 9.40 -11.14 8.12
N PRO A 40 9.50 -11.75 9.31
CA PRO A 40 8.75 -12.97 9.62
C PRO A 40 7.24 -12.79 9.46
N LYS A 41 6.59 -13.78 8.83
CA LYS A 41 5.13 -13.85 8.65
C LYS A 41 4.41 -13.85 10.01
N ARG A 42 3.35 -13.05 10.16
CA ARG A 42 2.46 -13.10 11.35
C ARG A 42 1.53 -14.31 11.29
N SER A 43 0.95 -14.66 12.44
CA SER A 43 0.04 -15.80 12.57
C SER A 43 -1.18 -15.73 11.64
N ASN A 44 -1.69 -14.53 11.37
CA ASN A 44 -2.85 -14.28 10.53
C ASN A 44 -2.51 -13.94 9.06
N GLU A 45 -1.24 -13.96 8.68
CA GLU A 45 -0.79 -13.68 7.31
C GLU A 45 -0.59 -15.00 6.54
N ILE A 46 -0.86 -14.98 5.23
CA ILE A 46 -0.66 -16.10 4.32
C ILE A 46 0.37 -15.68 3.28
N ASN A 47 1.37 -16.53 3.05
CA ASN A 47 2.39 -16.29 2.02
C ASN A 47 1.74 -16.21 0.64
N GLY A 48 2.13 -15.21 -0.16
CA GLY A 48 1.56 -14.95 -1.48
C GLY A 48 0.18 -14.28 -1.48
N VAL A 49 -0.34 -13.88 -0.32
CA VAL A 49 -1.62 -13.17 -0.21
C VAL A 49 -1.44 -11.72 0.23
N GLN A 50 -0.73 -11.49 1.34
CA GLN A 50 -0.39 -10.13 1.77
C GLN A 50 1.02 -9.75 1.31
N TYR A 51 1.95 -10.68 1.49
CA TYR A 51 3.33 -10.56 1.05
C TYR A 51 3.85 -11.92 0.60
N GLU A 52 4.83 -11.91 -0.29
CA GLU A 52 5.78 -13.01 -0.43
C GLU A 52 6.88 -12.85 0.64
N PHE A 53 6.94 -13.79 1.56
CA PHE A 53 7.89 -13.80 2.68
C PHE A 53 9.16 -14.53 2.25
N ILE A 54 10.21 -13.76 2.00
CA ILE A 54 11.50 -14.26 1.52
C ILE A 54 12.58 -14.11 2.58
N ASN A 55 13.73 -14.76 2.37
CA ASN A 55 14.91 -14.57 3.21
C ASN A 55 15.86 -13.52 2.59
N GLN A 56 16.92 -13.20 3.31
CA GLN A 56 17.92 -12.22 2.89
C GLN A 56 18.67 -12.63 1.61
N GLU A 57 18.99 -13.92 1.45
CA GLU A 57 19.69 -14.46 0.28
C GLU A 57 18.86 -14.33 -1.01
N SER A 58 17.56 -14.62 -0.94
CA SER A 58 16.64 -14.42 -2.06
C SER A 58 16.54 -12.93 -2.42
N LEU A 59 16.42 -12.05 -1.41
CA LEU A 59 16.40 -10.61 -1.64
C LEU A 59 17.67 -10.12 -2.36
N GLU A 60 18.84 -10.58 -1.93
CA GLU A 60 20.14 -10.26 -2.55
C GLU A 60 20.22 -10.77 -3.99
N THR A 61 19.66 -11.95 -4.28
CA THR A 61 19.59 -12.49 -5.63
C THR A 61 18.78 -11.58 -6.56
N TYR A 62 17.62 -11.10 -6.12
CA TYR A 62 16.80 -10.16 -6.90
C TYR A 62 17.47 -8.78 -7.07
N ASP A 63 18.18 -8.31 -6.04
CA ASP A 63 18.92 -7.05 -6.08
C ASP A 63 20.07 -7.12 -7.10
N GLN A 64 20.85 -8.20 -7.07
CA GLN A 64 21.94 -8.44 -8.03
C GLN A 64 21.45 -8.60 -9.47
N ALA A 65 20.25 -9.15 -9.65
CA ALA A 65 19.59 -9.27 -10.94
C ALA A 65 18.96 -7.95 -11.44
N GLY A 66 18.94 -6.89 -10.62
CA GLY A 66 18.32 -5.62 -10.98
C GLY A 66 16.79 -5.66 -11.07
N LEU A 67 16.16 -6.62 -10.40
CA LEU A 67 14.71 -6.86 -10.50
C LEU A 67 13.90 -6.08 -9.44
N ILE A 68 14.55 -5.34 -8.56
CA ILE A 68 13.85 -4.61 -7.49
C ILE A 68 13.35 -3.26 -8.01
N ILE A 69 12.03 -3.12 -8.09
CA ILE A 69 11.35 -1.88 -8.53
C ILE A 69 11.35 -0.82 -7.43
N GLU A 70 11.08 -1.26 -6.20
CA GLU A 70 11.01 -0.43 -5.00
C GLU A 70 11.57 -1.21 -3.82
N LYS A 71 12.37 -0.58 -2.97
CA LYS A 71 12.93 -1.18 -1.75
C LYS A 71 12.87 -0.21 -0.59
N ARG A 72 12.39 -0.68 0.57
CA ARG A 72 12.42 0.06 1.84
C ARG A 72 12.84 -0.84 2.97
N ALA A 73 13.67 -0.30 3.86
CA ALA A 73 14.23 -1.05 4.98
C ALA A 73 13.92 -0.35 6.30
N TYR A 74 13.52 -1.13 7.29
CA TYR A 74 13.22 -0.67 8.63
C TYR A 74 14.16 -1.35 9.63
N ASN A 75 14.93 -0.55 10.35
CA ASN A 75 15.70 -1.02 11.49
C ASN A 75 14.72 -1.30 12.65
N THR A 76 14.58 -2.57 13.02
CA THR A 76 13.71 -2.99 14.11
C THR A 76 14.52 -3.61 15.24
N VAL A 77 13.89 -3.80 16.40
CA VAL A 77 14.49 -4.56 17.51
C VAL A 77 14.82 -6.01 17.15
N ASN A 78 14.23 -6.55 16.08
CA ASN A 78 14.45 -7.91 15.59
C ASN A 78 15.36 -7.94 14.34
N GLY A 79 16.13 -6.87 14.09
CA GLY A 79 16.98 -6.73 12.91
C GLY A 79 16.33 -5.93 11.78
N LEU A 80 16.98 -5.96 10.62
CA LEU A 80 16.56 -5.21 9.43
C LEU A 80 15.40 -5.94 8.74
N TRP A 81 14.27 -5.27 8.59
CA TRP A 81 13.15 -5.76 7.78
C TRP A 81 13.05 -4.98 6.50
N VAL A 82 13.13 -5.68 5.37
CA VAL A 82 13.01 -5.10 4.04
C VAL A 82 11.64 -5.41 3.47
N TYR A 83 11.08 -4.43 2.76
CA TYR A 83 9.86 -4.54 1.97
C TYR A 83 10.20 -4.07 0.56
N CYS A 84 9.78 -4.81 -0.44
CA CYS A 84 10.06 -4.47 -1.82
C CYS A 84 8.96 -4.90 -2.79
N THR A 85 8.97 -4.31 -3.97
CA THR A 85 8.24 -4.83 -5.13
C THR A 85 9.27 -5.32 -6.13
N ILE A 86 9.07 -6.54 -6.63
CA ILE A 86 10.00 -7.23 -7.51
C ILE A 86 9.35 -7.38 -8.88
N ASP A 87 10.13 -7.14 -9.94
CA ASP A 87 9.76 -7.48 -11.30
C ASP A 87 10.01 -8.99 -11.53
N ASP A 88 9.06 -9.79 -11.08
CA ASP A 88 9.03 -11.24 -11.27
C ASP A 88 8.09 -11.67 -12.42
N GLY A 89 7.63 -10.70 -13.22
CA GLY A 89 6.66 -10.91 -14.29
C GLY A 89 5.19 -10.98 -13.84
N GLN A 90 4.86 -10.76 -12.56
CA GLN A 90 3.46 -10.72 -12.09
C GLN A 90 2.66 -9.54 -12.68
N ILE A 91 3.33 -8.47 -13.10
CA ILE A 91 2.73 -7.22 -13.59
C ILE A 91 2.83 -7.17 -15.12
N GLN A 92 1.70 -7.28 -15.80
CA GLN A 92 1.57 -7.29 -17.27
C GLN A 92 0.55 -6.22 -17.70
N LEU A 93 1.00 -4.96 -17.78
CA LEU A 93 0.14 -3.80 -18.07
C LEU A 93 -0.38 -3.78 -19.51
N GLU A 94 0.07 -4.68 -20.37
CA GLU A 94 -0.47 -4.86 -21.72
C GLU A 94 -1.90 -5.39 -21.66
N HIS A 95 -2.24 -6.16 -20.62
CA HIS A 95 -3.45 -6.96 -20.56
C HIS A 95 -4.33 -6.65 -19.34
N GLU A 96 -3.76 -6.22 -18.23
CA GLU A 96 -4.43 -6.25 -16.93
C GLU A 96 -4.33 -4.92 -16.17
N ASN A 97 -5.31 -4.68 -15.31
CA ASN A 97 -5.27 -3.63 -14.30
C ASN A 97 -4.90 -4.21 -12.94
N TYR A 98 -4.18 -3.45 -12.15
CA TYR A 98 -3.59 -3.89 -10.90
C TYR A 98 -3.95 -2.96 -9.75
N ILE A 99 -3.84 -3.47 -8.52
CA ILE A 99 -3.98 -2.70 -7.30
C ILE A 99 -2.91 -3.09 -6.29
N ILE A 100 -2.34 -2.10 -5.60
CA ILE A 100 -1.32 -2.29 -4.57
C ILE A 100 -1.54 -1.30 -3.43
N ILE A 101 -1.20 -1.71 -2.21
CA ILE A 101 -1.04 -0.79 -1.08
C ILE A 101 0.42 -0.35 -1.01
N GLY A 102 0.65 0.97 -1.05
CA GLY A 102 1.99 1.55 -1.03
C GLY A 102 2.13 2.74 -0.09
N THR A 103 3.21 3.50 -0.30
CA THR A 103 3.40 4.85 0.27
C THR A 103 3.71 5.83 -0.84
N LEU A 104 3.92 7.11 -0.51
CA LEU A 104 4.29 8.13 -1.49
C LEU A 104 5.57 7.79 -2.25
N GLU A 105 6.62 7.37 -1.54
CA GLU A 105 7.89 6.99 -2.15
C GLU A 105 7.72 5.76 -3.05
N GLY A 106 6.97 4.75 -2.57
CA GLY A 106 6.68 3.56 -3.35
C GLY A 106 5.89 3.84 -4.62
N TYR A 107 4.87 4.69 -4.51
CA TYR A 107 4.15 5.22 -5.67
C TYR A 107 5.12 5.86 -6.68
N LYS A 108 6.06 6.68 -6.22
CA LYS A 108 7.00 7.37 -7.12
C LYS A 108 7.93 6.40 -7.84
N HIS A 109 8.45 5.39 -7.14
CA HIS A 109 9.28 4.35 -7.75
C HIS A 109 8.49 3.54 -8.78
N LEU A 110 7.28 3.08 -8.44
CA LEU A 110 6.38 2.40 -9.38
C LEU A 110 6.07 3.27 -10.61
N ALA A 111 5.77 4.55 -10.41
CA ALA A 111 5.50 5.50 -11.49
C ALA A 111 6.73 5.78 -12.35
N GLY A 112 7.93 5.75 -11.78
CA GLY A 112 9.19 5.84 -12.52
C GLY A 112 9.45 4.60 -13.38
N TYR A 113 9.12 3.41 -12.86
CA TYR A 113 9.33 2.13 -13.53
C TYR A 113 8.30 1.85 -14.63
N PHE A 114 7.01 1.93 -14.31
CA PHE A 114 5.90 1.61 -15.22
C PHE A 114 5.40 2.80 -16.05
N GLY A 115 5.95 3.99 -15.80
CA GLY A 115 5.53 5.24 -16.42
C GLY A 115 4.38 5.92 -15.66
N THR A 116 4.54 7.23 -15.43
CA THR A 116 3.62 8.04 -14.61
C THR A 116 2.14 7.95 -15.04
N PRO A 117 1.79 7.93 -16.33
CA PRO A 117 0.39 7.79 -16.73
C PRO A 117 -0.25 6.44 -16.36
N ASN A 118 0.54 5.41 -16.06
CA ASN A 118 0.05 4.05 -15.80
C ASN A 118 -0.10 3.73 -14.32
N VAL A 119 0.45 4.56 -13.43
CA VAL A 119 0.34 4.37 -11.99
C VAL A 119 -0.49 5.50 -11.40
N VAL A 120 -1.66 5.16 -10.87
CA VAL A 120 -2.64 6.13 -10.36
C VAL A 120 -2.65 6.08 -8.84
N PRO A 121 -2.21 7.14 -8.16
CA PRO A 121 -2.27 7.19 -6.71
C PRO A 121 -3.69 7.52 -6.25
N ILE A 122 -4.15 6.81 -5.22
CA ILE A 122 -5.40 7.10 -4.50
C ILE A 122 -5.05 7.29 -3.05
N TYR A 123 -5.16 8.53 -2.56
CA TYR A 123 -4.87 8.86 -1.17
C TYR A 123 -6.11 8.74 -0.30
N ILE A 124 -6.10 7.75 0.59
CA ILE A 124 -7.14 7.53 1.58
C ILE A 124 -6.84 8.39 2.80
N ASN A 125 -7.65 9.44 2.98
CA ASN A 125 -7.56 10.37 4.09
C ASN A 125 -8.57 10.01 5.18
N LEU A 126 -8.17 10.28 6.42
CA LEU A 126 -9.04 10.17 7.59
C LEU A 126 -8.47 11.02 8.71
N GLU A 127 -9.35 11.65 9.49
CA GLU A 127 -8.96 12.50 10.61
C GLU A 127 -8.14 11.74 11.65
N ASP A 128 -7.20 12.46 12.25
CA ASP A 128 -6.20 11.91 13.18
C ASP A 128 -6.85 11.31 14.44
N GLU A 129 -7.91 11.94 14.96
CA GLU A 129 -8.70 11.42 16.08
C GLU A 129 -9.26 10.03 15.78
N ILE A 130 -10.03 9.91 14.68
CA ILE A 130 -10.65 8.64 14.26
C ILE A 130 -9.57 7.57 13.99
N ARG A 131 -8.45 7.96 13.36
CA ARG A 131 -7.34 7.04 13.08
C ARG A 131 -6.70 6.53 14.38
N LEU A 132 -6.49 7.41 15.35
CA LEU A 132 -5.91 7.05 16.63
C LEU A 132 -6.84 6.13 17.42
N GLU A 133 -8.14 6.42 17.47
CA GLU A 133 -9.15 5.55 18.08
C GLU A 133 -9.15 4.15 17.48
N ARG A 134 -9.19 4.05 16.14
CA ARG A 134 -9.11 2.77 15.42
C ARG A 134 -7.80 2.02 15.71
N ALA A 135 -6.68 2.75 15.76
CA ALA A 135 -5.38 2.16 16.07
C ALA A 135 -5.35 1.56 17.49
N ILE A 136 -5.81 2.33 18.49
CA ILE A 136 -5.88 1.90 19.89
C ILE A 136 -6.83 0.71 20.04
N HIS A 137 -8.00 0.76 19.39
CA HIS A 137 -8.95 -0.34 19.43
C HIS A 137 -8.33 -1.64 18.91
N ARG A 138 -7.63 -1.59 17.77
CA ARG A 138 -6.92 -2.75 17.21
C ARG A 138 -5.80 -3.24 18.12
N GLU A 139 -5.04 -2.32 18.72
CA GLU A 139 -3.91 -2.66 19.59
C GLU A 139 -4.35 -3.39 20.86
N LYS A 140 -5.49 -3.00 21.43
CA LYS A 140 -6.12 -3.67 22.58
C LYS A 140 -6.48 -5.14 22.31
N GLN A 141 -6.69 -5.53 21.05
CA GLN A 141 -7.02 -6.91 20.68
C GLN A 141 -5.79 -7.81 20.53
N GLN A 142 -4.57 -7.26 20.61
CA GLN A 142 -3.35 -8.05 20.53
C GLN A 142 -3.10 -8.79 21.86
N LEU A 143 -2.56 -10.01 21.79
CA LEU A 143 -2.12 -10.76 22.98
C LEU A 143 -1.08 -9.97 23.81
N LYS A 144 -0.23 -9.20 23.11
CA LYS A 144 0.77 -8.31 23.72
C LYS A 144 0.72 -6.95 23.01
N PRO A 145 -0.12 -6.01 23.48
CA PRO A 145 -0.22 -4.67 22.91
C PRO A 145 1.13 -3.94 22.90
N ASN A 146 1.45 -3.28 21.80
CA ASN A 146 2.65 -2.47 21.59
C ASN A 146 2.29 -1.03 21.23
N TYR A 147 1.84 -0.27 22.23
CA TYR A 147 1.49 1.14 22.06
C TYR A 147 2.67 2.02 21.66
N GLN A 148 3.91 1.63 21.96
CA GLN A 148 5.10 2.38 21.53
C GLN A 148 5.24 2.35 20.00
N GLU A 149 5.10 1.18 19.38
CA GLU A 149 5.12 1.04 17.92
C GLU A 149 3.91 1.74 17.27
N LEU A 150 2.74 1.69 17.91
CA LEU A 150 1.56 2.45 17.46
C LEU A 150 1.87 3.95 17.40
N CYS A 151 2.36 4.54 18.49
CA CYS A 151 2.70 5.96 18.55
C CYS A 151 3.79 6.31 17.53
N ARG A 152 4.84 5.49 17.40
CA ARG A 152 5.91 5.69 16.43
C ARG A 152 5.36 5.75 15.00
N ARG A 153 4.47 4.82 14.62
CA ARG A 153 3.84 4.81 13.28
C ARG A 153 2.95 6.04 13.08
N PHE A 154 2.15 6.37 14.07
CA PHE A 154 1.24 7.52 13.98
C PHE A 154 2.01 8.82 13.73
N LEU A 155 3.10 9.05 14.47
CA LEU A 155 3.97 10.23 14.30
C LEU A 155 4.72 10.21 12.97
N ALA A 156 5.27 9.04 12.57
CA ALA A 156 5.94 8.88 11.29
C ALA A 156 4.99 9.18 10.11
N ASP A 157 3.75 8.70 10.17
CA ASP A 157 2.74 8.98 9.14
C ASP A 157 2.42 10.47 8.99
N SER A 158 2.42 11.24 10.09
CA SER A 158 2.20 12.69 10.02
C SER A 158 3.31 13.41 9.25
N VAL A 159 4.54 12.89 9.31
CA VAL A 159 5.68 13.39 8.52
C VAL A 159 5.63 12.86 7.10
N ASP A 160 5.33 11.57 6.91
CA ASP A 160 5.36 10.89 5.61
C ASP A 160 4.22 11.27 4.69
N PHE A 161 3.10 11.74 5.23
CA PHE A 161 1.94 12.19 4.49
C PHE A 161 1.54 13.62 4.87
N GLY A 162 2.53 14.46 5.20
CA GLY A 162 2.32 15.90 5.34
C GLY A 162 2.01 16.56 4.00
N ASP A 163 1.32 17.69 4.03
CA ASP A 163 0.80 18.36 2.82
C ASP A 163 1.90 18.72 1.81
N ASP A 164 3.08 19.13 2.29
CA ASP A 164 4.24 19.40 1.44
C ASP A 164 4.71 18.16 0.69
N LYS A 165 4.72 16.99 1.34
CA LYS A 165 5.06 15.72 0.70
C LYS A 165 3.97 15.31 -0.29
N LEU A 166 2.70 15.37 0.09
CA LEU A 166 1.60 15.07 -0.83
C LEU A 166 1.69 15.91 -2.11
N THR A 167 1.96 17.22 -1.95
CA THR A 167 2.19 18.15 -3.07
C THR A 167 3.43 17.79 -3.87
N HIS A 168 4.57 17.52 -3.21
CA HIS A 168 5.82 17.13 -3.86
C HIS A 168 5.68 15.87 -4.73
N TYR A 169 4.91 14.89 -4.24
CA TYR A 169 4.62 13.66 -4.97
C TYR A 169 3.47 13.81 -5.97
N GLY A 170 2.88 14.99 -6.13
CA GLY A 170 1.81 15.26 -7.09
C GLY A 170 0.48 14.58 -6.75
N ILE A 171 0.22 14.33 -5.47
CA ILE A 171 -1.02 13.71 -5.01
C ILE A 171 -2.12 14.75 -5.00
N THR A 172 -2.96 14.74 -6.03
CA THR A 172 -4.06 15.71 -6.21
C THR A 172 -5.42 15.17 -5.79
N ASN A 173 -5.59 13.84 -5.75
CA ASN A 173 -6.86 13.20 -5.42
C ASN A 173 -6.81 12.56 -4.04
N SER A 174 -7.74 12.97 -3.18
CA SER A 174 -7.92 12.41 -1.83
C SER A 174 -9.35 11.97 -1.61
N TYR A 175 -9.51 10.87 -0.86
CA TYR A 175 -10.80 10.27 -0.53
C TYR A 175 -10.93 10.13 0.99
N ASP A 176 -11.89 10.85 1.56
CA ASP A 176 -12.16 10.81 3.00
C ASP A 176 -12.92 9.54 3.39
N ASN A 177 -12.33 8.70 4.24
CA ASN A 177 -12.92 7.44 4.70
C ASN A 177 -13.64 7.56 6.05
N LYS A 178 -14.48 8.60 6.19
CA LYS A 178 -15.37 8.77 7.34
C LYS A 178 -16.50 7.74 7.30
N ASP A 179 -17.11 7.57 6.13
CA ASP A 179 -18.04 6.48 5.80
C ASP A 179 -17.44 5.60 4.70
N LEU A 180 -17.38 4.29 4.96
CA LEU A 180 -16.75 3.34 4.04
C LEU A 180 -17.52 3.22 2.72
N THR A 181 -18.85 3.22 2.78
CA THR A 181 -19.72 3.04 1.61
C THR A 181 -19.62 4.23 0.69
N GLU A 182 -19.69 5.45 1.22
CA GLU A 182 -19.53 6.68 0.45
C GLU A 182 -18.14 6.78 -0.17
N CYS A 183 -17.10 6.45 0.60
CA CYS A 183 -15.72 6.48 0.14
C CYS A 183 -15.51 5.49 -1.02
N LEU A 184 -15.96 4.23 -0.87
CA LEU A 184 -15.89 3.23 -1.92
C LEU A 184 -16.69 3.64 -3.16
N THR A 185 -17.89 4.21 -2.99
CA THR A 185 -18.72 4.66 -4.12
C THR A 185 -18.01 5.72 -4.94
N LYS A 186 -17.37 6.70 -4.29
CA LYS A 186 -16.57 7.73 -4.97
C LYS A 186 -15.38 7.13 -5.70
N ILE A 187 -14.59 6.28 -5.03
CA ILE A 187 -13.42 5.63 -5.64
C ILE A 187 -13.83 4.81 -6.86
N LYS A 188 -14.88 3.99 -6.74
CA LYS A 188 -15.34 3.12 -7.83
C LYS A 188 -15.78 3.93 -9.05
N ARG A 189 -16.58 4.98 -8.86
CA ARG A 189 -17.03 5.86 -9.95
C ARG A 189 -15.83 6.48 -10.70
N ASP A 190 -14.85 6.97 -9.95
CA ASP A 190 -13.70 7.65 -10.53
C ASP A 190 -12.78 6.63 -11.25
N LEU A 191 -12.64 5.41 -10.70
CA LEU A 191 -11.93 4.30 -11.34
C LEU A 191 -12.63 3.79 -12.60
N GLN A 192 -13.96 3.64 -12.61
CA GLN A 192 -14.72 3.24 -13.80
C GLN A 192 -14.51 4.26 -14.93
N THR A 193 -14.58 5.55 -14.61
CA THR A 193 -14.30 6.64 -15.57
C THR A 193 -12.86 6.55 -16.11
N LEU A 194 -11.89 6.35 -15.23
CA LEU A 194 -10.47 6.23 -15.58
C LEU A 194 -10.19 5.01 -16.47
N LEU A 195 -10.77 3.86 -16.13
CA LEU A 195 -10.57 2.58 -16.79
C LEU A 195 -11.45 2.42 -18.04
N LYS A 196 -12.37 3.37 -18.28
CA LYS A 196 -13.35 3.37 -19.39
C LYS A 196 -14.27 2.14 -19.34
N LEU A 197 -14.72 1.80 -18.14
CA LEU A 197 -15.66 0.72 -17.85
C LEU A 197 -17.11 1.25 -17.84
#